data_AF-A0A1I2WLG8-F1
#
_entry.id   AF-A0A1I2WLG8-F1
#
_cell.length_a   1.000
_cell.length_b   1.000
_cell.length_c   1.000
_cell.angle_alpha   90.00
_cell.angle_beta   90.00
_cell.angle_gamma   90.00
#
_symmetry.space_group_name_H-M   'P 1'
#
loop_
_entity.id
_entity.type
_entity.pdbx_description
1 polymer ?
#
loop_
_entity_poly.entity_id
_entity_poly.type
_entity_poly.pdbx_seq_one_letter_code
_entity_poly.pdbx_strand_id
1 'polypeptide(L)'
;MNSENLQLVAELLIKHKLYLSFAESATAGRLAAEFSLVKDAGKFLKGAFVCYDACLKETVLAVPHELIEKYTPESMEVTRAITLGLQKIIQSDIYIG
;
A
#
# COMPACT_ATOMS: atom_id res chain seq x y z
N MET A 1 14.34 -3.93 4.03
CA MET A 1 14.59 -2.66 4.74
C MET A 1 15.67 -2.84 5.80
N ASN A 2 16.29 -1.77 6.33
CA ASN A 2 17.08 -1.88 7.58
C ASN A 2 16.10 -2.21 8.74
N SER A 3 16.39 -3.26 9.52
CA SER A 3 15.53 -3.73 10.62
C SER A 3 15.31 -2.67 11.70
N GLU A 4 16.32 -1.84 11.98
CA GLU A 4 16.21 -0.77 12.98
C GLU A 4 15.18 0.28 12.60
N ASN A 5 15.17 0.71 11.33
CA ASN A 5 14.20 1.69 10.84
C ASN A 5 12.78 1.14 10.86
N LEU A 6 12.62 -0.13 10.50
CA LEU A 6 11.31 -0.78 10.49
C LEU A 6 10.72 -0.87 11.91
N GLN A 7 11.56 -1.19 12.88
CA GLN A 7 11.18 -1.22 14.31
C GLN A 7 10.77 0.18 14.79
N LEU A 8 11.54 1.22 14.46
CA LEU A 8 11.21 2.60 14.80
C LEU A 8 9.87 3.05 14.20
N VAL A 9 9.61 2.72 12.93
CA VAL A 9 8.33 3.03 12.28
C VAL A 9 7.17 2.34 13.00
N ALA A 10 7.30 1.05 13.32
CA ALA A 10 6.26 0.33 14.05
C ALA A 10 5.97 0.95 15.42
N GLU A 11 7.01 1.32 16.16
CA GLU A 11 6.87 1.98 17.47
C GLU A 11 6.14 3.32 17.36
N LEU A 12 6.45 4.13 16.34
CA LEU A 12 5.75 5.39 16.08
C LEU A 12 4.28 5.17 15.72
N LEU A 13 3.99 4.24 14.81
CA LEU A 13 2.61 3.93 14.42
C LEU A 13 1.76 3.46 15.61
N ILE A 14 2.31 2.54 16.42
CA ILE A 14 1.61 2.03 17.62
C ILE A 14 1.41 3.15 18.64
N LYS A 15 2.45 3.96 18.91
CA LYS A 15 2.39 5.08 19.86
C LYS A 15 1.31 6.09 19.47
N HIS A 16 1.18 6.38 18.18
CA HIS A 16 0.21 7.34 17.66
C HIS A 16 -1.14 6.71 17.27
N LYS A 17 -1.32 5.41 17.47
CA LYS A 17 -2.53 4.65 17.10
C LYS A 17 -2.89 4.81 15.61
N LEU A 18 -1.87 4.83 14.75
CA LEU A 18 -2.03 4.97 13.31
C LEU A 18 -2.00 3.60 12.63
N TYR A 19 -2.88 3.44 11.65
CA TYR A 19 -2.99 2.26 10.81
C TYR A 19 -2.39 2.48 9.43
N LEU A 20 -1.71 1.46 8.91
CA LEU A 20 -0.98 1.45 7.65
C LEU A 20 -1.55 0.40 6.69
N SER A 21 -1.65 0.75 5.41
CA SER A 21 -1.92 -0.19 4.32
C SER A 21 -1.08 0.09 3.08
N PHE A 22 -0.87 -0.98 2.29
CA PHE A 22 -0.09 -0.92 1.06
C PHE A 22 -0.93 -1.25 -0.18
N ALA A 23 -0.76 -0.49 -1.26
CA ALA A 23 -1.08 -0.92 -2.60
C ALA A 23 0.24 -1.36 -3.24
N GLU A 24 0.35 -2.59 -3.70
CA GLU A 24 1.62 -3.13 -4.20
C GLU A 24 1.49 -3.57 -5.65
N SER A 25 2.25 -2.95 -6.56
CA SER A 25 2.44 -3.46 -7.93
C SER A 25 3.77 -4.22 -8.00
N ALA A 26 4.87 -3.55 -8.37
CA ALA A 26 6.17 -4.18 -8.59
C ALA A 26 6.77 -4.92 -7.36
N THR A 27 6.40 -4.52 -6.13
CA THR A 27 6.87 -5.19 -4.91
C THR A 27 6.13 -6.47 -4.59
N ALA A 28 4.97 -6.72 -5.22
CA ALA A 28 4.22 -7.97 -5.17
C ALA A 28 3.98 -8.55 -3.75
N GLY A 29 3.73 -7.70 -2.75
CA GLY A 29 3.46 -8.12 -1.37
C GLY A 29 4.68 -8.07 -0.44
N ARG A 30 5.88 -7.74 -0.96
CA ARG A 30 7.10 -7.71 -0.16
C ARG A 30 7.03 -6.68 0.97
N LEU A 31 6.37 -5.53 0.76
CA LEU A 31 6.26 -4.52 1.83
C LEU A 31 5.38 -5.04 2.96
N ALA A 32 4.20 -5.58 2.65
CA ALA A 32 3.34 -6.17 3.65
C ALA A 32 4.04 -7.31 4.40
N ALA A 33 4.77 -8.17 3.69
CA ALA A 33 5.52 -9.26 4.28
C ALA A 33 6.60 -8.74 5.26
N GLU A 34 7.43 -7.77 4.86
CA GLU A 34 8.45 -7.20 5.73
C GLU A 34 7.85 -6.58 7.00
N PHE A 35 6.78 -5.78 6.88
CA PHE A 35 6.13 -5.15 8.04
C PHE A 35 5.40 -6.16 8.94
N SER A 36 4.91 -7.27 8.38
CA SER A 36 4.22 -8.32 9.15
C SER A 36 5.14 -9.05 10.14
N LEU A 37 6.45 -9.03 9.90
CA LEU A 37 7.45 -9.69 10.74
C LEU A 37 7.81 -8.89 11.99
N VAL A 38 7.37 -7.63 12.08
CA VAL A 38 7.64 -6.78 13.24
C VAL A 38 6.77 -7.21 14.41
N LYS A 39 7.34 -7.16 15.63
CA LYS A 39 6.57 -7.42 16.85
C LYS A 39 5.34 -6.50 16.91
N ASP A 40 4.21 -7.07 17.27
CA ASP A 40 2.93 -6.36 17.37
C ASP A 40 2.41 -5.77 16.04
N ALA A 41 2.81 -6.32 14.88
CA ALA A 41 2.38 -5.84 13.55
C ALA A 41 0.85 -5.65 13.43
N GLY A 42 0.05 -6.54 14.02
CA GLY A 42 -1.42 -6.43 14.01
C GLY A 42 -1.99 -5.19 14.69
N LYS A 43 -1.18 -4.43 15.44
CA LYS A 43 -1.60 -3.15 16.05
C LYS A 43 -1.54 -1.97 15.08
N PHE A 44 -0.82 -2.07 13.97
CA PHE A 44 -0.67 -0.98 13.00
C PHE A 44 -0.87 -1.41 11.54
N LEU A 45 -0.54 -2.64 11.15
CA LEU A 45 -0.68 -3.11 9.77
C LEU A 45 -2.10 -3.64 9.53
N LYS A 46 -2.89 -2.94 8.71
CA LYS A 46 -4.25 -3.39 8.33
C LYS A 46 -4.24 -4.39 7.19
N GLY A 47 -3.24 -4.34 6.32
CA GLY A 47 -3.12 -5.24 5.19
C GLY A 47 -2.57 -4.54 3.95
N ALA A 48 -2.67 -5.24 2.82
CA ALA A 48 -2.24 -4.75 1.53
C ALA A 48 -3.11 -5.30 0.41
N PHE A 49 -3.11 -4.61 -0.72
CA PHE A 49 -3.69 -5.09 -1.97
C PHE A 49 -2.62 -5.16 -3.05
N VAL A 50 -2.38 -6.36 -3.57
CA VAL A 50 -1.41 -6.57 -4.65
C VAL A 50 -2.13 -6.45 -5.99
N CYS A 51 -1.74 -5.47 -6.80
CA CYS A 51 -2.38 -5.09 -8.05
C CYS A 51 -1.39 -5.10 -9.23
N TYR A 52 -0.66 -6.21 -9.41
CA TYR A 52 0.36 -6.32 -10.47
C TYR A 52 -0.26 -6.14 -11.86
N ASP A 53 -1.39 -6.81 -12.12
CA ASP A 53 -2.16 -6.69 -13.35
C ASP A 53 -2.88 -5.34 -13.46
N ALA A 54 -2.85 -4.72 -14.66
CA ALA A 54 -3.50 -3.43 -14.90
C ALA A 54 -5.02 -3.48 -14.69
N CYS A 55 -5.68 -4.60 -15.04
CA CYS A 55 -7.12 -4.76 -14.88
C CYS A 55 -7.53 -4.67 -13.40
N LEU A 56 -6.69 -5.15 -12.47
CA LEU A 56 -6.97 -5.02 -11.03
C LEU A 56 -6.87 -3.57 -10.54
N LYS A 57 -5.98 -2.77 -11.14
CA LYS A 57 -5.90 -1.32 -10.86
C LYS A 57 -7.21 -0.64 -11.24
N GLU A 58 -7.79 -1.00 -12.38
CA GLU A 58 -9.05 -0.42 -12.85
C GLU A 58 -10.27 -0.94 -12.08
N THR A 59 -10.42 -2.27 -11.98
CA THR A 59 -11.65 -2.89 -11.48
C THR A 59 -11.79 -2.84 -9.97
N VAL A 60 -10.69 -2.92 -9.23
CA VAL A 60 -10.71 -2.99 -7.76
C VAL A 60 -10.34 -1.64 -7.15
N LEU A 61 -9.30 -0.98 -7.68
CA LEU A 61 -8.83 0.32 -7.16
C LEU A 61 -9.47 1.52 -7.89
N ALA A 62 -10.34 1.28 -8.88
CA ALA A 62 -11.04 2.33 -9.63
C ALA A 62 -10.09 3.34 -10.29
N VAL A 63 -8.90 2.89 -10.74
CA VAL A 63 -8.01 3.70 -11.57
C VAL A 63 -8.68 3.93 -12.94
N PRO A 64 -8.79 5.16 -13.44
CA PRO A 64 -9.39 5.41 -14.75
C PRO A 64 -8.57 4.79 -15.89
N HIS A 65 -9.24 4.11 -16.81
CA HIS A 65 -8.62 3.49 -17.99
C HIS A 65 -7.76 4.48 -18.80
N GLU A 66 -8.30 5.69 -19.02
CA GLU A 66 -7.63 6.78 -19.74
C GLU A 66 -6.29 7.21 -19.11
N LEU A 67 -6.15 7.03 -17.79
CA LEU A 67 -4.91 7.35 -17.08
C LEU A 67 -3.82 6.33 -17.39
N ILE A 68 -4.19 5.05 -17.47
CA ILE A 68 -3.30 3.95 -17.81
C ILE A 68 -2.87 4.04 -19.28
N GLU A 69 -3.80 4.28 -20.20
CA GLU A 69 -3.49 4.49 -21.62
C GLU A 69 -2.51 5.66 -21.84
N LYS A 70 -2.68 6.74 -21.09
CA LYS A 70 -1.86 7.96 -21.26
C LYS A 70 -0.48 7.87 -20.61
N TYR A 71 -0.39 7.27 -19.43
CA TYR A 71 0.83 7.31 -18.60
C TYR A 71 1.49 5.96 -18.40
N THR A 72 0.88 4.84 -18.82
CA THR A 72 1.25 3.45 -18.52
C THR A 72 0.96 3.04 -17.06
N PRO A 73 0.81 1.73 -16.77
CA PRO A 73 0.59 1.23 -15.41
C PRO A 73 1.73 1.57 -14.43
N GLU A 74 2.96 1.75 -14.94
CA GLU A 74 4.17 2.08 -14.18
C GLU A 74 4.49 3.58 -14.22
N SER A 75 3.52 4.41 -13.82
CA SER A 75 3.66 5.87 -13.75
C SER A 75 3.33 6.43 -12.39
N MET A 76 3.86 7.62 -12.11
CA MET A 76 3.56 8.35 -10.88
C MET A 76 2.05 8.62 -10.74
N GLU A 77 1.38 8.93 -11.85
CA GLU A 77 -0.05 9.17 -11.93
C GLU A 77 -0.85 7.93 -11.53
N VAL A 78 -0.51 6.77 -12.11
CA VAL A 78 -1.17 5.50 -11.78
C VAL A 78 -0.82 5.03 -10.37
N THR A 79 0.43 5.20 -9.92
CA THR A 79 0.83 4.94 -8.52
C THR A 79 -0.02 5.75 -7.55
N ARG A 80 -0.19 7.05 -7.79
CA ARG A 80 -1.07 7.88 -6.96
C ARG A 80 -2.51 7.38 -6.98
N ALA A 81 -3.01 6.98 -8.14
CA ALA A 81 -4.38 6.49 -8.30
C ALA A 81 -4.61 5.18 -7.54
N ILE A 82 -3.68 4.22 -7.58
CA ILE A 82 -3.80 2.97 -6.80
C ILE A 82 -3.79 3.24 -5.28
N THR A 83 -2.96 4.19 -4.81
CA THR A 83 -2.93 4.57 -3.38
C THR A 83 -4.26 5.18 -2.94
N LEU A 84 -4.86 6.06 -3.75
CA LEU A 84 -6.17 6.66 -3.46
C LEU A 84 -7.30 5.64 -3.55
N GLY A 85 -7.24 4.72 -4.51
CA GLY A 85 -8.19 3.63 -4.68
C GLY A 85 -8.25 2.71 -3.46
N LEU A 86 -7.09 2.42 -2.86
CA LEU A 86 -6.98 1.55 -1.69
C LEU A 86 -7.78 2.06 -0.48
N GLN A 87 -7.96 3.38 -0.36
CA GLN A 87 -8.72 4.00 0.73
C GLN A 87 -10.18 3.53 0.78
N LYS A 88 -10.72 3.09 -0.36
CA LYS A 88 -12.10 2.58 -0.49
C LYS A 88 -12.23 1.11 -0.05
N ILE A 89 -11.11 0.39 0.07
CA ILE A 89 -11.07 -1.05 0.33
C ILE A 89 -10.62 -1.32 1.77
N ILE A 90 -9.57 -0.63 2.20
CA ILE A 90 -8.99 -0.81 3.54
C ILE A 90 -9.00 0.54 4.25
N GLN A 91 -9.65 0.59 5.42
CA GLN A 91 -9.66 1.79 6.25
C GLN A 91 -8.41 1.85 7.12
N SER A 92 -7.54 2.82 6.82
CA SER A 92 -6.24 3.08 7.45
C SER A 92 -6.01 4.59 7.54
N ASP A 93 -5.03 5.01 8.34
CA ASP A 93 -4.64 6.42 8.45
C ASP A 93 -3.56 6.79 7.42
N ILE A 94 -2.71 5.82 7.05
CA ILE A 94 -1.60 6.00 6.12
C ILE A 94 -1.69 4.95 5.01
N TYR A 95 -1.47 5.42 3.78
CA TYR A 95 -1.49 4.61 2.57
C TYR A 95 -0.19 4.79 1.80
N ILE A 96 0.41 3.68 1.37
CA ILE A 96 1.63 3.66 0.54
C ILE A 96 1.29 2.87 -0.73
N GLY A 97 1.58 3.43 -1.91
CA GLY A 97 1.44 2.75 -3.21
C GLY A 97 2.73 2.70 -4.00
#